data_AF-A0A9D2R4T2-F1
#
_entry.id   AF-A0A9D2R4T2-F1
#
_cell.length_a   1.000
_cell.length_b   1.000
_cell.length_c   1.000
_cell.angle_alpha   90.00
_cell.angle_beta   90.00
_cell.angle_gamma   90.00
#
_symmetry.space_group_name_H-M   'P 1'
#
loop_
_entity.id
_entity.type
_entity.pdbx_description
1 polymer ?
#
loop_
_entity_poly.entity_id
_entity_poly.type
_entity_poly.pdbx_seq_one_letter_code
_entity_poly.pdbx_strand_id
1 'polypeptide(L)'
;MVEKGSADMFHLAPVRLWRNISIVMAVAAGIAALAGTFFADGSIAVHWSGSGEPNDSAGKWVLWVMLLLAVLSLFSYSSFLKRRPGFQTPIGREMACAMSAGLVSMFSLIDITLVVYDFYSFAMVPIIGTAAIVSVFIIYALIAYFREHHGPEAREKK
;
A
#
# COMPACT_ATOMS: atom_id res chain seq x y z
N MET A 1 33.31 0.72 21.22
CA MET A 1 32.36 1.49 20.37
C MET A 1 30.98 0.96 20.68
N VAL A 2 30.22 1.69 21.49
CA VAL A 2 28.84 1.32 21.81
C VAL A 2 28.01 1.62 20.58
N GLU A 3 27.49 0.57 19.95
CA GLU A 3 26.48 0.67 18.90
C GLU A 3 25.27 1.38 19.51
N LYS A 4 25.13 2.66 19.19
CA LYS A 4 24.00 3.46 19.63
C LYS A 4 22.78 2.90 18.90
N GLY A 5 22.09 1.97 19.54
CA GLY A 5 20.80 1.46 19.11
C GLY A 5 19.87 2.65 18.90
N SER A 6 19.71 3.05 17.64
CA SER A 6 18.80 4.12 17.24
C SER A 6 17.39 3.60 17.44
N ALA A 7 16.79 3.92 18.58
CA ALA A 7 15.42 3.61 18.95
C ALA A 7 14.36 4.41 18.15
N ASP A 8 14.74 4.97 17.00
CA ASP A 8 13.84 5.61 16.06
C ASP A 8 13.55 4.64 14.90
N MET A 9 12.78 3.58 15.18
CA MET A 9 12.55 2.50 14.19
C MET A 9 11.43 2.82 13.19
N PHE A 10 10.59 3.82 13.47
CA PHE A 10 9.41 4.17 12.68
C PHE A 10 9.52 5.58 12.12
N HIS A 11 10.06 5.65 10.91
CA HIS A 11 10.05 6.89 10.12
C HIS A 11 9.08 6.76 8.97
N LEU A 12 8.38 7.85 8.67
CA LEU A 12 7.63 7.97 7.42
C LEU A 12 8.59 8.13 6.25
N ALA A 13 8.13 7.77 5.05
CA ALA A 13 8.87 8.00 3.83
C ALA A 13 9.38 9.46 3.77
N PRO A 14 10.69 9.70 3.61
CA PRO A 14 11.23 11.05 3.72
C PRO A 14 10.96 11.90 2.46
N VAL A 15 10.56 11.25 1.35
CA VAL A 15 10.13 11.94 0.13
C VAL A 15 8.67 12.36 0.29
N ARG A 16 8.40 13.67 0.19
CA ARG A 16 7.07 14.27 0.46
C ARG A 16 5.95 13.67 -0.40
N LEU A 17 6.21 13.39 -1.68
CA LEU A 17 5.21 12.81 -2.60
C LEU A 17 4.72 11.45 -2.08
N TRP A 18 5.64 10.51 -1.91
CA TRP A 18 5.32 9.15 -1.47
C TRP A 18 4.70 9.14 -0.08
N ARG A 19 5.20 9.97 0.84
CA ARG A 19 4.61 10.12 2.17
C ARG A 19 3.16 10.56 2.12
N ASN A 20 2.85 11.59 1.35
CA ASN A 20 1.50 12.14 1.27
C ASN A 20 0.54 11.13 0.64
N ILE A 21 0.96 10.45 -0.43
CA ILE A 21 0.20 9.36 -1.05
C ILE A 21 -0.12 8.28 -0.02
N SER A 22 0.89 7.78 0.69
CA SER A 22 0.68 6.72 1.68
C SER A 22 -0.26 7.15 2.80
N ILE A 23 -0.13 8.37 3.32
CA ILE A 23 -1.03 8.88 4.38
C ILE A 23 -2.47 8.94 3.88
N VAL A 24 -2.70 9.49 2.68
CA VAL A 24 -4.05 9.58 2.10
C VAL A 24 -4.66 8.20 1.92
N MET A 25 -3.89 7.24 1.38
CA MET A 25 -4.37 5.86 1.19
C MET A 25 -4.66 5.17 2.53
N ALA A 26 -3.80 5.32 3.54
CA ALA A 26 -4.03 4.77 4.87
C ALA A 26 -5.28 5.36 5.54
N VAL A 27 -5.53 6.66 5.39
CA VAL A 27 -6.76 7.31 5.88
C VAL A 27 -7.99 6.78 5.14
N ALA A 28 -7.91 6.63 3.81
CA ALA A 28 -9.00 6.05 3.02
C ALA A 28 -9.32 4.62 3.44
N ALA A 29 -8.30 3.81 3.72
CA ALA A 29 -8.47 2.46 4.29
C ALA A 29 -9.13 2.52 5.67
N GLY A 30 -8.73 3.45 6.54
CA GLY A 30 -9.36 3.65 7.84
C GLY A 30 -10.85 3.98 7.72
N ILE A 31 -11.21 4.87 6.79
CA ILE A 31 -12.62 5.19 6.49
C ILE A 31 -13.37 3.97 5.97
N ALA A 32 -12.77 3.22 5.03
CA ALA A 32 -13.37 2.00 4.48
C ALA A 32 -13.58 0.94 5.57
N ALA A 33 -12.57 0.64 6.39
CA ALA A 33 -12.66 -0.33 7.47
C ALA A 33 -13.72 0.05 8.50
N LEU A 34 -13.84 1.33 8.85
CA LEU A 34 -14.93 1.83 9.70
C LEU A 34 -16.29 1.64 9.03
N ALA A 35 -16.41 2.03 7.75
CA ALA A 35 -17.66 1.89 7.01
C ALA A 35 -18.11 0.43 6.91
N GLY A 36 -17.21 -0.49 6.54
CA GLY A 36 -17.52 -1.91 6.50
C GLY A 36 -17.79 -2.51 7.88
N THR A 37 -17.15 -2.01 8.93
CA THR A 37 -17.45 -2.50 10.29
C THR A 37 -18.88 -2.16 10.71
N PHE A 38 -19.31 -0.92 10.51
CA PHE A 38 -20.59 -0.41 11.01
C PHE A 38 -21.77 -0.64 10.06
N PHE A 39 -21.55 -0.61 8.75
CA PHE A 39 -22.63 -0.60 7.76
C PHE A 39 -22.68 -1.85 6.86
N ALA A 40 -21.63 -2.68 6.81
CA ALA A 40 -21.71 -3.94 6.06
C ALA A 40 -22.62 -4.93 6.78
N ASP A 41 -23.41 -5.69 6.04
CA ASP A 41 -24.26 -6.73 6.60
C ASP A 41 -23.55 -8.10 6.53
N GLY A 42 -23.34 -8.73 7.68
CA GLY A 42 -22.76 -10.08 7.72
C GLY A 42 -21.26 -10.16 7.45
N SER A 43 -20.85 -11.18 6.70
CA SER A 43 -19.45 -11.49 6.36
C SER A 43 -19.03 -10.81 5.06
N ILE A 44 -17.75 -10.45 4.97
CA ILE A 44 -17.16 -9.77 3.82
C ILE A 44 -16.66 -10.82 2.82
N ALA A 45 -17.10 -10.74 1.56
CA ALA A 45 -16.58 -11.59 0.49
C ALA A 45 -15.09 -11.31 0.26
N VAL A 46 -14.25 -12.35 0.25
CA VAL A 46 -12.80 -12.23 0.05
C VAL A 46 -12.30 -13.01 -1.17
N HIS A 47 -13.13 -13.91 -1.70
CA HIS A 47 -12.83 -14.71 -2.88
C HIS A 47 -14.01 -14.67 -3.83
N TRP A 48 -13.74 -14.45 -5.12
CA TRP A 48 -14.75 -14.49 -6.17
C TRP A 48 -14.41 -15.57 -7.20
N SER A 49 -15.45 -16.22 -7.73
CA SER A 49 -15.34 -17.14 -8.85
C SER A 49 -15.05 -16.37 -10.16
N GLY A 50 -14.77 -17.10 -11.25
CA GLY A 50 -14.60 -16.49 -12.57
C GLY A 50 -15.83 -15.77 -13.11
N SER A 51 -17.04 -16.04 -12.58
CA SER A 51 -18.27 -15.30 -12.89
C SER A 51 -18.49 -14.08 -11.98
N GLY A 52 -17.60 -13.84 -11.02
CA GLY A 52 -17.68 -12.72 -10.07
C GLY A 52 -18.60 -12.96 -8.88
N GLU A 53 -19.04 -14.20 -8.66
CA GLU A 53 -19.83 -14.58 -7.48
C GLU A 53 -18.91 -14.86 -6.28
N PRO A 54 -19.31 -14.46 -5.06
CA PRO A 54 -18.49 -14.71 -3.88
C PRO A 54 -18.45 -16.21 -3.56
N ASN A 55 -17.24 -16.77 -3.54
CA ASN A 55 -17.00 -18.19 -3.27
C ASN A 55 -16.55 -18.44 -1.82
N ASP A 56 -15.97 -17.43 -1.18
CA ASP A 56 -15.55 -17.49 0.22
C ASP A 56 -15.68 -16.12 0.89
N SER A 57 -15.96 -16.11 2.19
CA SER A 57 -16.16 -14.90 2.98
C SER A 57 -15.44 -14.96 4.31
N ALA A 58 -14.92 -13.82 4.75
CA ALA A 58 -14.28 -13.64 6.04
C ALA A 58 -15.13 -12.76 6.95
N GLY A 59 -14.94 -12.88 8.27
CA GLY A 59 -15.53 -11.94 9.20
C GLY A 59 -14.99 -10.51 8.98
N LYS A 60 -15.73 -9.50 9.45
CA LYS A 60 -15.38 -8.07 9.34
C LYS A 60 -13.98 -7.71 9.88
N TRP A 61 -13.40 -8.56 10.73
CA TRP A 61 -12.01 -8.43 11.22
C TRP A 61 -10.97 -8.36 10.10
N VAL A 62 -11.26 -8.91 8.92
CA VAL A 62 -10.36 -8.85 7.76
C VAL A 62 -10.01 -7.41 7.38
N LEU A 63 -10.97 -6.48 7.50
CA LEU A 63 -10.77 -5.07 7.21
C LEU A 63 -9.74 -4.43 8.17
N TRP A 64 -9.79 -4.81 9.44
CA TRP A 64 -8.84 -4.34 10.43
C TRP A 64 -7.43 -4.89 10.21
N VAL A 65 -7.32 -6.12 9.71
CA VAL A 65 -6.02 -6.71 9.36
C VAL A 65 -5.42 -6.03 8.14
N MET A 66 -6.21 -5.75 7.11
CA MET A 66 -5.74 -5.00 5.93
C MET A 66 -5.35 -3.57 6.30
N LEU A 67 -6.14 -2.88 7.13
CA LEU A 67 -5.77 -1.58 7.68
C LEU A 67 -4.46 -1.63 8.47
N LEU A 68 -4.28 -2.64 9.33
CA LEU A 68 -3.04 -2.82 10.08
C LEU A 68 -1.85 -3.01 9.13
N LEU A 69 -2.00 -3.84 8.10
CA LEU A 69 -0.95 -4.04 7.08
C LEU A 69 -0.64 -2.76 6.30
N ALA A 70 -1.66 -1.95 5.98
CA ALA A 70 -1.48 -0.64 5.36
C ALA A 70 -0.69 0.31 6.29
N VAL A 71 -1.03 0.36 7.59
CA VAL A 71 -0.34 1.21 8.56
C VAL A 71 1.10 0.77 8.77
N LEU A 72 1.36 -0.53 8.93
CA LEU A 72 2.72 -1.06 9.06
C LEU A 72 3.56 -0.77 7.81
N SER A 73 2.93 -0.80 6.64
CA SER A 73 3.60 -0.51 5.36
C SER A 73 4.09 0.93 5.24
N LEU A 74 3.55 1.90 5.99
CA LEU A 74 4.02 3.30 6.04
C LEU A 74 5.48 3.43 6.44
N PHE A 75 5.96 2.47 7.25
CA PHE A 75 7.30 2.49 7.84
C PHE A 75 8.27 1.53 7.14
N SER A 76 7.82 0.84 6.09
CA SER A 76 8.58 -0.21 5.42
C SER A 76 9.72 0.31 4.53
N TYR A 77 9.76 1.60 4.20
CA TYR A 77 10.78 2.16 3.30
C TYR A 77 12.21 1.92 3.81
N SER A 78 12.43 1.97 5.12
CA SER A 78 13.73 1.76 5.75
C SER A 78 14.24 0.34 5.54
N SER A 79 13.33 -0.64 5.52
CA SER A 79 13.64 -2.05 5.26
C SER A 79 14.10 -2.29 3.82
N PHE A 80 13.60 -1.51 2.85
CA PHE A 80 14.04 -1.58 1.46
C PHE A 80 15.40 -0.93 1.22
N LEU A 81 15.81 0.01 2.08
CA LEU A 81 17.13 0.65 2.02
C LEU A 81 18.25 -0.17 2.64
N LYS A 82 17.92 -1.14 3.53
CA LYS A 82 18.93 -1.98 4.18
C LYS A 82 19.66 -2.85 3.16
N ARG A 83 20.99 -2.71 3.13
CA ARG A 83 21.87 -3.58 2.33
C ARG A 83 21.81 -4.99 2.90
N ARG A 84 21.57 -5.98 2.05
CA ARG A 84 21.52 -7.40 2.46
C ARG A 84 22.68 -8.16 1.83
N PRO A 85 23.28 -9.13 2.55
CA PRO A 85 24.27 -10.02 1.95
C PRO A 85 23.63 -10.76 0.77
N GLY A 86 24.21 -10.61 -0.43
CA GLY A 86 23.68 -11.15 -1.69
C GLY A 86 22.99 -10.13 -2.60
N PHE A 87 22.62 -8.94 -2.10
CA PHE A 87 22.03 -7.86 -2.90
C PHE A 87 22.99 -6.66 -2.93
N GLN A 88 23.75 -6.50 -4.01
CA GLN A 88 24.93 -5.61 -4.04
C GLN A 88 24.57 -4.11 -4.17
N THR A 89 23.41 -3.80 -4.73
CA THR A 89 22.91 -2.42 -4.91
C THR A 89 21.67 -2.16 -4.05
N PRO A 90 21.74 -1.29 -3.03
CA PRO A 90 20.53 -0.86 -2.32
C PRO A 90 19.59 -0.17 -3.31
N ILE A 91 18.29 -0.43 -3.17
CA ILE A 91 17.26 0.26 -3.95
C ILE A 91 17.39 1.77 -3.68
N GLY A 92 17.31 2.59 -4.74
CA GLY A 92 17.36 4.04 -4.65
C GLY A 92 16.34 4.59 -3.65
N ARG A 93 16.62 5.75 -3.05
CA ARG A 93 15.77 6.31 -2.00
C ARG A 93 14.34 6.58 -2.48
N GLU A 94 14.19 7.11 -3.69
CA GLU A 94 12.89 7.34 -4.32
C GLU A 94 12.16 6.02 -4.55
N MET A 95 12.83 5.01 -5.11
CA MET A 95 12.24 3.70 -5.37
C MET A 95 11.84 2.95 -4.08
N ALA A 96 12.64 3.04 -3.01
CA ALA A 96 12.30 2.45 -1.71
C ALA A 96 11.06 3.12 -1.08
N CYS A 97 10.92 4.45 -1.22
CA CYS A 97 9.72 5.17 -0.78
C CYS A 97 8.49 4.80 -1.63
N ALA A 98 8.67 4.65 -2.95
CA ALA A 98 7.60 4.23 -3.85
C ALA A 98 7.11 2.81 -3.58
N MET A 99 8.01 1.87 -3.28
CA MET A 99 7.65 0.50 -2.88
C MET A 99 6.83 0.49 -1.59
N SER A 100 7.24 1.26 -0.58
CA SER A 100 6.47 1.44 0.66
C SER A 100 5.09 2.04 0.38
N ALA A 101 5.00 3.09 -0.44
CA ALA A 101 3.71 3.68 -0.83
C ALA A 101 2.83 2.71 -1.65
N GLY A 102 3.44 1.87 -2.48
CA GLY A 102 2.76 0.82 -3.23
C GLY A 102 2.13 -0.23 -2.32
N LEU A 103 2.85 -0.68 -1.28
CA LEU A 103 2.31 -1.59 -0.28
C LEU A 103 1.13 -0.98 0.50
N VAL A 104 1.27 0.27 0.95
CA VAL A 104 0.17 0.97 1.63
C VAL A 104 -1.04 1.04 0.71
N SER A 105 -0.84 1.47 -0.54
CA SER A 105 -1.91 1.61 -1.52
C SER A 105 -2.56 0.28 -1.86
N MET A 106 -1.80 -0.81 -1.95
CA MET A 106 -2.32 -2.16 -2.18
C MET A 106 -3.29 -2.57 -1.09
N PHE A 107 -2.87 -2.54 0.18
CA PHE A 107 -3.73 -2.93 1.29
C PHE A 107 -4.94 -2.00 1.43
N SER A 108 -4.76 -0.70 1.21
CA SER A 108 -5.86 0.27 1.21
C SER A 108 -6.87 0.02 0.09
N LEU A 109 -6.41 -0.29 -1.12
CA LEU A 109 -7.30 -0.62 -2.24
C LEU A 109 -8.03 -1.94 -2.04
N ILE A 110 -7.39 -2.93 -1.40
CA ILE A 110 -8.08 -4.15 -0.97
C ILE A 110 -9.25 -3.76 -0.06
N ASP A 111 -8.99 -3.04 1.03
CA ASP A 111 -10.04 -2.60 1.97
C ASP A 111 -11.20 -1.88 1.28
N ILE A 112 -10.88 -0.90 0.43
CA ILE A 112 -11.88 -0.14 -0.32
C ILE A 112 -12.69 -1.07 -1.23
N THR A 113 -12.02 -1.98 -1.95
CA THR A 113 -12.69 -2.90 -2.88
C THR A 113 -13.64 -3.85 -2.15
N LEU A 114 -13.20 -4.41 -1.01
CA LEU A 114 -14.02 -5.30 -0.18
C LEU A 114 -15.31 -4.60 0.26
N VAL A 115 -15.18 -3.37 0.79
CA VAL A 115 -16.30 -2.60 1.33
C VAL A 115 -17.23 -2.08 0.24
N VAL A 116 -16.68 -1.62 -0.89
CA VAL A 116 -17.50 -1.17 -2.02
C VAL A 116 -18.28 -2.34 -2.64
N TYR A 117 -17.68 -3.53 -2.72
CA TYR A 117 -18.39 -4.72 -3.21
C TYR A 117 -19.53 -5.13 -2.30
N ASP A 118 -19.35 -5.01 -0.98
CA ASP A 118 -20.41 -5.28 -0.01
C ASP A 118 -21.64 -4.37 -0.24
N PHE A 119 -21.42 -3.07 -0.46
CA PHE A 119 -22.51 -2.12 -0.74
C PHE A 119 -23.10 -2.24 -2.15
N TYR A 120 -22.27 -2.57 -3.14
CA TYR A 120 -22.63 -2.57 -4.55
C TYR A 120 -22.16 -3.86 -5.21
N SER A 121 -22.79 -4.99 -4.87
CA SER A 121 -22.39 -6.36 -5.24
C SER A 121 -22.39 -6.66 -6.76
N PHE A 122 -21.59 -5.92 -7.50
CA PHE A 122 -21.34 -6.02 -8.92
C PHE A 122 -19.97 -6.66 -9.12
N ALA A 123 -19.92 -7.69 -9.96
CA ALA A 123 -18.67 -8.35 -10.35
C ALA A 123 -17.59 -7.40 -10.89
N MET A 124 -17.98 -6.23 -11.43
CA MET A 124 -17.04 -5.22 -11.91
C MET A 124 -16.18 -4.62 -10.79
N VAL A 125 -16.66 -4.58 -9.54
CA VAL A 125 -15.92 -3.98 -8.42
C VAL A 125 -14.61 -4.72 -8.13
N PRO A 126 -14.59 -6.04 -7.86
CA PRO A 126 -13.34 -6.77 -7.62
C PRO A 126 -12.41 -6.79 -8.84
N ILE A 127 -12.95 -6.76 -10.06
CA ILE A 127 -12.16 -6.67 -11.30
C ILE A 127 -11.41 -5.33 -11.36
N ILE A 128 -12.12 -4.22 -11.17
CA ILE A 128 -11.52 -2.87 -11.18
C ILE A 128 -10.54 -2.72 -10.02
N GLY A 129 -10.90 -3.20 -8.83
CA GLY A 129 -10.03 -3.17 -7.64
C GLY A 129 -8.71 -3.91 -7.89
N THR A 130 -8.77 -5.11 -8.46
CA THR A 130 -7.58 -5.90 -8.80
C THR A 130 -6.72 -5.21 -9.86
N ALA A 131 -7.34 -4.69 -10.92
CA ALA A 131 -6.64 -3.93 -11.96
C ALA A 131 -5.96 -2.68 -11.39
N ALA A 132 -6.61 -1.97 -10.46
CA ALA A 132 -6.04 -0.81 -9.78
C ALA A 132 -4.82 -1.18 -8.92
N ILE A 133 -4.91 -2.27 -8.14
CA ILE A 133 -3.79 -2.76 -7.33
C ILE A 133 -2.56 -3.04 -8.19
N VAL A 134 -2.71 -3.80 -9.29
CA VAL A 134 -1.59 -4.12 -10.20
C VAL A 134 -1.03 -2.86 -10.85
N SER A 135 -1.91 -1.97 -11.32
CA SER A 135 -1.51 -0.74 -12.02
C SER A 135 -0.73 0.22 -11.10
N VAL A 136 -1.11 0.32 -9.82
CA VAL A 136 -0.43 1.20 -8.86
C VAL A 136 1.04 0.86 -8.71
N PHE A 137 1.42 -0.42 -8.63
CA PHE A 137 2.83 -0.81 -8.53
C PHE A 137 3.63 -0.38 -9.76
N ILE A 138 3.07 -0.57 -10.96
CA ILE A 138 3.73 -0.18 -12.22
C ILE A 138 3.90 1.34 -12.27
N ILE A 139 2.81 2.09 -12.01
CA ILE A 139 2.82 3.55 -12.06
C ILE A 139 3.80 4.12 -11.03
N TYR A 140 3.82 3.59 -9.80
CA TYR A 140 4.68 4.11 -8.74
C TYR A 140 6.15 3.84 -9.04
N ALA A 141 6.49 2.65 -9.55
CA ALA A 141 7.83 2.34 -10.00
C ALA A 141 8.30 3.26 -11.13
N LEU A 142 7.44 3.53 -12.12
CA LEU A 142 7.74 4.45 -13.22
C LEU A 142 7.95 5.89 -12.73
N ILE A 143 7.07 6.41 -11.88
CA ILE A 143 7.20 7.75 -11.31
C ILE A 143 8.49 7.87 -10.49
N ALA A 144 8.83 6.85 -9.69
CA ALA A 144 10.07 6.82 -8.92
C ALA A 144 11.31 6.85 -9.83
N TYR A 145 11.30 6.01 -10.86
CA TYR A 145 12.38 5.96 -11.86
C TYR A 145 12.57 7.31 -12.56
N PHE A 146 11.48 7.93 -13.04
CA PHE A 146 11.57 9.24 -13.68
C PHE A 146 12.05 10.33 -12.71
N ARG A 147 11.60 10.32 -11.45
CA ARG A 147 12.04 11.29 -10.44
C ARG A 147 13.51 11.12 -10.08
N GLU A 148 14.00 9.89 -10.01
CA GLU A 148 15.40 9.60 -9.68
C GLU A 148 16.35 10.01 -10.82
N HIS A 149 15.93 9.86 -12.09
CA HIS A 149 16.78 10.18 -13.24
C HIS A 149 16.59 11.60 -13.83
N HIS A 150 15.40 12.20 -13.68
CA HIS A 150 15.05 13.49 -14.31
C HIS A 150 14.52 14.52 -13.32
N GLY A 151 14.41 14.17 -12.03
CA GLY A 151 13.91 15.06 -10.99
C GLY A 151 14.89 16.18 -10.61
N PRO A 152 14.43 17.14 -9.81
CA PRO A 152 15.23 18.30 -9.38
C PRO A 152 16.54 17.88 -8.67
N GLU A 153 16.54 16.78 -7.91
CA GLU A 153 17.76 16.26 -7.24
C GLU A 153 18.81 15.70 -8.21
N ALA A 154 18.41 15.29 -9.43
CA ALA A 154 19.35 14.86 -10.47
C ALA A 154 20.02 16.04 -11.18
N ARG A 155 19.40 17.23 -11.14
CA ARG A 155 19.96 18.46 -11.73
C ARG A 155 21.01 19.13 -10.85
N GLU A 156 21.01 18.89 -9.55
CA GLU A 156 22.05 19.40 -8.63
C GLU A 156 23.35 18.57 -8.65
N LYS A 157 23.33 17.36 -9.24
CA LYS A 157 24.49 16.47 -9.35
C LYS A 157 25.25 16.58 -10.68
N LYS A 158 24.84 17.48 -11.59
CA LYS A 158 25.50 17.78 -12.86
C LYS A 158 26.15 19.15 -12.79
#